data_AF-A0A3D3W7B8-F1
#
_entry.id   AF-A0A3D3W7B8-F1
#
_cell.length_a   1.000
_cell.length_b   1.000
_cell.length_c   1.000
_cell.angle_alpha   90.00
_cell.angle_beta   90.00
_cell.angle_gamma   90.00
#
_symmetry.space_group_name_H-M   'P 1'
#
loop_
_entity.id
_entity.type
_entity.pdbx_description
1 polymer ?
#
loop_
_entity_poly.entity_id
_entity_poly.type
_entity_poly.pdbx_seq_one_letter_code
_entity_poly.pdbx_strand_id
1 'polypeptide(L)'
;MEVLYDLDDAARHLCDELGMTMVRAATPGTHPQFIQMIRKLIAERLSGAQRECIGLYPANHDVCPTDCCPAPQRPGRPAAAGRPA
;
A
#
# COMPACT_ATOMS: atom_id res chain seq x y z
N MET A 1 6.26 1.81 -16.77
CA MET A 1 6.02 0.59 -17.55
C MET A 1 5.35 -0.48 -16.69
N GLU A 2 5.65 -0.57 -15.40
CA GLU A 2 4.98 -1.49 -14.44
C GLU A 2 3.46 -1.61 -14.61
N VAL A 3 2.70 -0.50 -14.60
CA VAL A 3 1.23 -0.57 -14.67
C VAL A 3 0.73 -1.21 -15.97
N LEU A 4 1.37 -0.89 -17.10
CA LEU A 4 0.97 -1.43 -18.40
C LEU A 4 1.27 -2.92 -18.47
N TYR A 5 2.46 -3.34 -18.02
CA TYR A 5 2.84 -4.74 -18.09
C TYR A 5 2.09 -5.59 -17.05
N ASP A 6 2.12 -5.20 -15.78
CA ASP A 6 1.54 -6.00 -14.71
C ASP A 6 0.02 -6.12 -14.83
N LEU A 7 -0.68 -5.03 -15.21
CA LEU A 7 -2.14 -5.02 -15.27
C LEU A 7 -2.70 -5.24 -16.67
N ASP A 8 -2.21 -4.51 -17.67
CA ASP A 8 -2.82 -4.53 -19.01
C ASP A 8 -2.36 -5.75 -19.83
N ASP A 9 -1.22 -6.36 -19.49
CA ASP A 9 -0.70 -7.57 -20.14
C ASP A 9 -0.86 -8.80 -19.22
N ALA A 10 -0.03 -8.93 -18.17
CA ALA A 10 0.06 -10.15 -17.38
C ALA A 10 -1.26 -10.52 -16.68
N ALA A 11 -1.84 -9.59 -15.91
CA ALA A 11 -3.08 -9.86 -15.18
C ALA A 11 -4.29 -10.02 -16.12
N ARG A 12 -4.34 -9.24 -17.21
CA ARG A 12 -5.39 -9.33 -18.24
C ARG A 12 -5.40 -10.71 -18.88
N HIS A 13 -4.25 -11.17 -19.35
CA HIS A 13 -4.11 -12.47 -19.99
C HIS A 13 -4.54 -13.60 -19.06
N LEU A 14 -4.10 -13.58 -17.80
CA LEU A 14 -4.51 -14.59 -16.83
C LEU A 14 -6.03 -14.57 -16.56
N CYS A 15 -6.64 -13.38 -16.49
CA CYS A 15 -8.08 -13.26 -16.33
C CYS A 15 -8.84 -13.85 -17.52
N ASP A 16 -8.36 -13.64 -18.75
CA ASP A 16 -8.95 -14.21 -19.96
C ASP A 16 -8.87 -15.74 -19.95
N GLU A 17 -7.73 -16.32 -19.55
CA GLU A 17 -7.55 -17.77 -19.38
C GLU A 17 -8.51 -18.38 -18.36
N LEU A 18 -8.79 -17.64 -17.28
CA LEU A 18 -9.68 -18.07 -16.20
C LEU A 18 -11.16 -17.72 -16.45
N GLY A 19 -11.50 -17.05 -17.55
CA GLY A 19 -12.86 -16.58 -17.83
C GLY A 19 -13.36 -15.51 -16.84
N MET A 20 -12.45 -14.74 -16.25
CA MET A 20 -12.75 -13.69 -15.27
C MET A 20 -12.87 -12.32 -15.95
N THR A 21 -13.92 -11.57 -15.61
CA THR A 21 -14.05 -10.18 -16.07
C THR A 21 -13.11 -9.27 -15.28
N MET A 22 -12.18 -8.64 -15.97
CA MET A 22 -11.28 -7.63 -15.40
C MET A 22 -11.61 -6.23 -15.93
N VAL A 23 -11.66 -5.23 -15.05
CA VAL A 23 -11.80 -3.82 -15.42
C VAL A 23 -10.70 -3.02 -14.73
N ARG A 24 -10.00 -2.16 -15.48
CA ARG A 24 -8.94 -1.30 -14.94
C ARG A 24 -9.42 0.14 -14.83
N ALA A 25 -9.27 0.73 -13.66
CA ALA A 25 -9.44 2.16 -13.48
C ALA A 25 -8.31 2.94 -14.18
N ALA A 26 -8.63 4.10 -14.74
CA ALA A 26 -7.62 5.01 -15.29
C ALA A 26 -6.68 5.54 -14.20
N THR A 27 -5.45 5.88 -14.57
CA THR A 27 -4.57 6.58 -13.65
C THR A 27 -5.08 8.01 -13.43
N PRO A 28 -4.81 8.64 -12.28
CA PRO A 28 -5.32 9.99 -11.98
C PRO A 28 -4.84 11.08 -12.94
N GLY A 29 -3.70 10.87 -13.61
CA GLY A 29 -3.08 11.87 -14.48
C GLY A 29 -2.91 13.21 -13.76
N THR A 30 -3.37 14.29 -14.40
CA THR A 30 -3.37 15.66 -13.85
C THR A 30 -4.74 16.10 -13.32
N HIS A 31 -5.56 15.16 -12.85
CA HIS A 31 -6.90 15.49 -12.36
C HIS A 31 -6.83 16.56 -11.25
N PRO A 32 -7.62 17.64 -11.31
CA PRO A 32 -7.48 18.78 -10.40
C PRO A 32 -7.60 18.40 -8.92
N GLN A 33 -8.47 17.45 -8.57
CA GLN A 33 -8.62 17.00 -7.18
C GLN A 33 -7.38 16.23 -6.68
N PHE A 34 -6.71 15.48 -7.55
CA PHE A 34 -5.49 14.74 -7.19
C PHE A 34 -4.34 15.71 -6.90
N ILE A 35 -4.14 16.71 -7.77
CA ILE A 35 -3.13 17.75 -7.56
C ILE A 35 -3.42 18.58 -6.30
N GLN A 36 -4.68 18.96 -6.08
CA GLN A 36 -5.09 19.67 -4.87
C GLN A 36 -4.81 18.87 -3.60
N MET A 37 -5.06 17.56 -3.62
CA MET A 37 -4.76 16.66 -2.51
C MET A 37 -3.25 16.62 -2.22
N ILE A 38 -2.39 16.50 -3.23
CA ILE A 38 -0.93 16.57 -3.05
C ILE A 38 -0.52 17.90 -2.41
N ARG A 39 -1.03 19.04 -2.90
CA ARG A 39 -0.75 20.36 -2.32
C ARG A 39 -1.13 20.44 -0.84
N LYS A 40 -2.28 19.87 -0.47
CA LYS A 40 -2.74 19.84 0.93
C LYS A 40 -1.82 18.99 1.82
N LEU A 41 -1.38 17.82 1.36
CA LEU A 41 -0.41 16.98 2.08
C LEU A 41 0.93 17.72 2.33
N ILE A 42 1.39 18.50 1.34
CA ILE A 42 2.60 19.31 1.52
C ILE A 42 2.38 20.41 2.55
N ALA A 43 1.24 21.11 2.49
CA ALA A 43 0.89 22.16 3.46
C ALA A 43 0.76 21.60 4.88
N GLU A 44 0.14 20.42 5.05
CA GLU A 44 0.07 19.68 6.31
C GLU A 44 1.47 19.52 6.94
N ARG A 45 2.45 19.10 6.12
CA ARG A 45 3.82 18.84 6.59
C ARG A 45 4.61 20.10 6.93
N LEU A 46 4.37 21.19 6.21
CA LEU A 46 5.15 22.43 6.35
C LEU A 46 4.58 23.40 7.38
N SER A 47 3.26 23.54 7.45
CA SER A 47 2.60 24.56 8.30
C SER A 47 1.79 23.97 9.45
N GLY A 48 1.80 22.64 9.64
CA GLY A 48 0.99 21.98 10.67
C GLY A 48 -0.51 22.15 10.43
N ALA A 49 -0.94 22.26 9.16
CA ALA A 49 -2.35 22.33 8.82
C ALA A 49 -3.11 21.07 9.29
N GLN A 50 -4.43 21.18 9.44
CA GLN A 50 -5.27 20.05 9.84
C GLN A 50 -5.10 18.88 8.87
N ARG A 51 -4.84 17.69 9.42
CA ARG A 51 -4.70 16.45 8.65
C ARG A 51 -6.07 15.98 8.18
N GLU A 52 -6.34 16.13 6.89
CA GLU A 52 -7.56 15.62 6.28
C GLU A 52 -7.46 14.09 6.14
N CYS A 53 -8.43 13.37 6.69
CA CYS A 53 -8.51 11.91 6.56
C CYS A 53 -9.91 11.50 6.07
N ILE A 54 -9.95 10.43 5.28
CA ILE A 54 -11.18 9.77 4.86
C ILE A 54 -11.25 8.37 5.49
N GLY A 55 -12.45 7.93 5.87
CA GLY A 55 -12.66 6.62 6.50
C GLY A 55 -12.76 6.68 8.03
N LEU A 56 -12.59 5.52 8.67
CA LEU A 56 -12.83 5.34 10.12
C LEU A 56 -11.60 5.64 10.99
N TYR A 57 -10.41 5.69 10.40
CA TYR A 57 -9.15 5.85 11.13
C TYR A 57 -8.61 7.28 10.97
N PRO A 58 -7.95 7.82 12.01
CA PRO A 58 -7.33 9.14 11.93
C PRO A 58 -6.14 9.15 10.96
N ALA A 59 -5.66 10.34 10.61
CA ALA A 59 -4.42 10.50 9.87
C ALA A 59 -3.25 9.81 10.61
N ASN A 60 -2.37 9.16 9.84
CA ASN A 60 -1.20 8.47 10.39
C ASN A 60 -0.20 9.46 11.01
N HIS A 61 0.66 8.92 11.88
CA HIS A 61 1.76 9.66 12.47
C HIS A 61 2.82 10.00 11.42
N ASP A 62 3.55 11.09 11.64
CA ASP A 62 4.70 11.47 10.80
C ASP A 62 5.97 10.68 11.14
N VAL A 63 6.06 10.26 12.40
CA VAL A 63 7.17 9.50 12.96
C VAL A 63 6.57 8.30 13.67
N CYS A 64 7.02 7.10 13.30
CA CYS A 64 6.52 5.87 13.88
C CYS A 64 6.81 5.83 15.39
N PRO A 65 5.79 5.58 16.23
CA PRO A 65 6.02 5.11 17.59
C PRO A 65 6.89 3.85 17.58
N THR A 66 7.70 3.66 18.62
CA THR A 66 8.66 2.55 18.74
C THR A 66 7.99 1.17 18.61
N ASP A 67 6.72 1.08 18.97
CA ASP A 67 5.89 -0.13 19.00
C ASP A 67 4.86 -0.20 17.87
N CYS A 68 4.92 0.69 16.88
CA CYS A 68 3.88 0.83 15.84
C CYS A 68 3.79 -0.36 14.87
N CYS A 69 4.89 -1.07 14.64
CA CYS A 69 4.93 -2.21 13.73
C CYS A 69 5.85 -3.29 14.31
N PRO A 70 5.37 -4.06 15.31
CA PRO A 70 6.17 -5.14 15.88
C PRO A 70 6.42 -6.20 14.80
N ALA A 71 7.60 -6.81 14.84
CA ALA A 71 7.93 -7.90 13.93
C ALA A 71 6.86 -9.01 14.03
N PRO A 72 6.43 -9.60 12.90
CA PRO A 72 5.48 -10.70 12.91
C PRO A 72 6.00 -11.84 13.81
N GLN A 73 5.16 -12.29 14.75
CA GLN A 73 5.50 -13.44 15.58
C GLN A 73 5.48 -14.69 14.71
N ARG A 74 6.66 -15.20 14.36
CA ARG A 74 6.78 -16.50 13.68
C ARG A 74 6.55 -17.59 14.73
N PRO A 75 5.72 -18.61 14.46
CA PRO A 75 5.69 -19.81 15.29
C PRO A 75 7.11 -20.34 15.42
N GLY A 76 7.56 -20.59 16.66
CA GLY A 76 8.90 -21.07 16.92
C GLY A 76 9.17 -22.34 16.12
N ARG A 77 10.20 -22.34 15.28
CA ARG A 77 10.70 -23.57 14.67
C ARG A 77 11.04 -24.54 15.81
N PRO A 78 10.49 -25.76 15.83
CA PRO A 78 10.89 -26.76 16.82
C PRO A 78 12.41 -26.87 16.81
N ALA A 79 13.03 -26.89 17.99
CA ALA A 79 14.46 -27.09 18.11
C ALA A 79 14.84 -28.35 17.29
N ALA A 80 15.76 -28.20 16.34
CA ALA A 80 16.32 -29.36 15.67
C ALA A 80 16.97 -30.21 16.78
N ALA A 81 16.49 -31.45 16.95
CA ALA A 81 17.13 -32.41 17.84
C ALA A 81 18.60 -32.50 17.41
N GLY A 82 19.49 -32.00 18.26
CA GLY A 82 20.93 -32.11 18.03
C GLY A 82 21.28 -33.60 17.87
N ARG A 83 22.02 -33.93 16.81
CA ARG A 83 22.58 -35.26 16.64
C ARG A 83 23.60 -35.50 17.77
N PRO A 84 23.46 -36.55 18.60
CA PRO A 84 24.49 -36.89 19.58
C PRO A 84 25.79 -37.30 18.86
N ALA A 85 26.89 -37.11 19.59
CA ALA A 85 28.30 -37.08 19.16
C ALA A 85 28.73 -38.09 18.09
#